data_AF-A0A4Q9LCY6-F1
#
_entry.id   AF-A0A4Q9LCY6-F1
#
_cell.length_a   1.000
_cell.length_b   1.000
_cell.length_c   1.000
_cell.angle_alpha   90.00
_cell.angle_beta   90.00
_cell.angle_gamma   90.00
#
_symmetry.space_group_name_H-M   'P 1'
#
loop_
_entity.id
_entity.type
_entity.pdbx_description
1 polymer ?
#
loop_
_entity_poly.entity_id
_entity_poly.type
_entity_poly.pdbx_seq_one_letter_code
_entity_poly.pdbx_strand_id
1 'polypeptide(L)'
;MHIETLKICNSGISRKNSIPKFSEALGNMKKLKYLKIRKLEISPEVYNWIFQKTYIKVIYIENYTPNDEPLTINNFTNNISLTKLALINVRIVLSFVNEIFKLQNLTKLSLESCILESFEGSLPFTLFTKNLISLSLKYTDLVLYKYADILSQFTSLRHLNISRGNLPPSYISKLSLLCNSTLKVLHCKSYTLDKKDLVRISKLEVLEQLKLLDCKFLYCNFFDLGKECKFYNSLYALNLYSTILCNEDIIFLKKIKNLRFLSLRLYDLDIKILKSCLFFHSL
;
A
#
# COMPACT_ATOMS: atom_id res chain seq x y z
N MET A 1 5.37 32.89 -11.77
CA MET A 1 6.41 31.84 -11.68
C MET A 1 5.95 30.58 -12.41
N HIS A 2 6.81 29.91 -13.19
CA HIS A 2 6.44 28.72 -14.01
C HIS A 2 6.80 27.37 -13.37
N ILE A 3 6.91 27.32 -12.04
CA ILE A 3 7.31 26.10 -11.34
C ILE A 3 6.19 25.06 -11.42
N GLU A 4 6.47 23.89 -12.02
CA GLU A 4 5.54 22.75 -12.07
C GLU A 4 5.76 21.72 -10.96
N THR A 5 6.97 21.70 -10.39
CA THR A 5 7.38 20.75 -9.36
C THR A 5 8.06 21.50 -8.22
N LEU A 6 7.56 21.32 -7.01
CA LEU A 6 8.18 21.84 -5.81
C LEU A 6 8.47 20.69 -4.84
N LYS A 7 9.72 20.62 -4.38
CA LYS A 7 10.16 19.70 -3.34
C LYS A 7 10.76 20.54 -2.23
N ILE A 8 10.19 20.44 -1.04
CA ILE A 8 10.67 21.12 0.15
C ILE A 8 11.13 20.04 1.11
N CYS A 9 12.41 20.07 1.43
CA CYS A 9 13.03 19.16 2.37
C CYS A 9 13.71 20.00 3.45
N ASN A 10 13.28 19.84 4.70
CA ASN A 10 14.00 20.33 5.88
C ASN A 10 14.47 21.79 5.78
N SER A 11 13.55 22.71 5.58
CA SER A 11 13.83 24.12 5.79
C SER A 11 13.40 24.47 7.22
N GLY A 12 14.31 25.04 8.02
CA GLY A 12 14.03 25.63 9.33
C GLY A 12 13.10 26.85 9.24
N ILE A 13 11.96 26.67 8.59
CA ILE A 13 10.85 27.61 8.45
C ILE A 13 10.28 27.76 9.85
N SER A 14 10.83 28.72 10.60
CA SER A 14 10.41 29.03 11.97
C SER A 14 8.93 29.44 11.99
N ARG A 15 8.20 28.94 12.99
CA ARG A 15 6.73 28.81 13.05
C ARG A 15 5.88 30.09 12.95
N LYS A 16 6.41 31.32 13.05
CA LYS A 16 5.56 32.53 13.20
C LYS A 16 5.48 33.47 12.00
N ASN A 17 6.59 33.74 11.28
CA ASN A 17 6.59 34.76 10.20
C ASN A 17 6.65 34.19 8.78
N SER A 18 6.67 32.87 8.66
CA SER A 18 6.93 32.17 7.40
C SER A 18 5.67 31.55 6.78
N ILE A 19 4.60 31.34 7.56
CA ILE A 19 3.36 30.70 7.12
C ILE A 19 2.62 31.53 6.05
N PRO A 20 2.32 32.84 6.26
CA PRO A 20 1.63 33.63 5.24
C PRO A 20 2.45 33.74 3.95
N LYS A 21 3.75 33.97 4.07
CA LYS A 21 4.68 34.07 2.94
C LYS A 21 4.79 32.76 2.16
N PHE A 22 4.75 31.63 2.85
CA PHE A 22 4.79 30.31 2.23
C PHE A 22 3.51 30.01 1.46
N SER A 23 2.35 30.25 2.07
CA SER A 23 1.05 30.11 1.41
C SER A 23 0.90 31.06 0.22
N GLU A 24 1.37 32.29 0.34
CA GLU A 24 1.41 33.28 -0.75
C GLU A 24 2.33 32.82 -1.88
N ALA A 25 3.56 32.39 -1.55
CA ALA A 25 4.51 31.88 -2.54
C ALA A 25 3.94 30.67 -3.30
N LEU A 26 3.32 29.71 -2.60
CA LEU A 26 2.62 28.60 -3.23
C LEU A 26 1.44 29.08 -4.09
N GLY A 27 0.67 30.06 -3.61
CA GLY A 27 -0.47 30.64 -4.34
C GLY A 27 -0.05 31.26 -5.68
N ASN A 28 1.15 31.81 -5.75
CA ASN A 28 1.73 32.40 -6.95
C ASN A 28 2.27 31.35 -7.95
N MET A 29 2.38 30.07 -7.55
CA MET A 29 2.82 28.96 -8.41
C MET A 29 1.64 28.31 -9.15
N LYS A 30 0.98 29.07 -10.03
CA LYS A 30 -0.23 28.63 -10.77
C LYS A 30 -0.06 27.37 -11.65
N LYS A 31 1.17 26.98 -11.97
CA LYS A 31 1.49 25.78 -12.77
C LYS A 31 1.92 24.57 -11.94
N LEU A 32 1.93 24.67 -10.60
CA LEU A 32 2.44 23.62 -9.71
C LEU A 32 1.57 22.36 -9.77
N LYS A 33 2.11 21.26 -10.29
CA LYS A 33 1.41 19.96 -10.40
C LYS A 33 1.91 18.93 -9.40
N TYR A 34 3.15 19.07 -8.93
CA TYR A 34 3.77 18.15 -7.99
C TYR A 34 4.28 18.91 -6.77
N LEU A 35 3.84 18.48 -5.59
CA LEU A 35 4.30 19.00 -4.32
C LEU A 35 4.79 17.85 -3.44
N LYS A 36 6.07 17.89 -3.07
CA LYS A 36 6.63 17.06 -1.99
C LYS A 36 7.06 17.95 -0.83
N ILE A 37 6.55 17.64 0.34
CA ILE A 37 6.92 18.28 1.61
C ILE A 37 7.49 17.20 2.53
N ARG A 38 8.73 17.39 2.96
CA ARG A 38 9.40 16.58 3.96
C ARG A 38 9.85 17.47 5.11
N LYS A 39 9.38 17.14 6.31
CA LYS A 39 9.81 17.78 7.57
C LYS A 39 9.64 19.30 7.54
N LEU A 40 8.40 19.73 7.70
CA LEU A 40 8.02 21.12 7.83
C LEU A 40 7.15 21.28 9.07
N GLU A 41 7.69 21.98 10.08
CA GLU A 41 6.93 22.44 11.25
C GLU A 41 6.01 23.61 10.85
N ILE A 42 5.09 23.31 9.95
CA ILE A 42 4.11 24.26 9.46
C ILE A 42 2.76 23.95 10.11
N SER A 43 1.96 24.99 10.38
CA SER A 43 0.64 24.79 10.96
C SER A 43 -0.23 23.85 10.10
N PRO A 44 -1.10 23.03 10.73
CA PRO A 44 -2.08 22.20 10.04
C PRO A 44 -2.89 22.95 8.96
N GLU A 45 -3.09 24.25 9.14
CA GLU A 45 -3.83 25.12 8.23
C GLU A 45 -3.21 25.20 6.82
N VAL A 46 -1.88 25.19 6.72
CA VAL A 46 -1.22 25.21 5.41
C VAL A 46 -1.42 23.90 4.67
N TYR A 47 -1.39 22.78 5.40
CA TYR A 47 -1.70 21.48 4.80
C TYR A 47 -3.14 21.45 4.31
N ASN A 48 -4.10 21.90 5.13
CA ASN A 48 -5.49 22.04 4.70
C ASN A 48 -5.62 22.93 3.44
N TRP A 49 -4.91 24.06 3.38
CA TRP A 49 -4.89 24.93 2.20
C TRP A 49 -4.31 24.25 0.96
N ILE A 50 -3.24 23.45 1.11
CA ILE A 50 -2.64 22.68 0.01
C ILE A 50 -3.68 21.70 -0.56
N PHE A 51 -4.42 21.02 0.31
CA PHE A 51 -5.42 20.05 -0.10
C PHE A 51 -6.64 20.65 -0.80
N GLN A 52 -6.88 21.96 -0.64
CA GLN A 52 -7.92 22.69 -1.38
C GLN A 52 -7.51 23.07 -2.81
N LYS A 53 -6.24 22.85 -3.22
CA LYS A 53 -5.76 23.28 -4.55
C LYS A 53 -6.08 22.28 -5.64
N THR A 54 -7.11 22.61 -6.42
CA THR A 54 -7.67 21.80 -7.51
C THR A 54 -6.77 21.58 -8.72
N TYR A 55 -5.56 22.17 -8.75
CA TYR A 55 -4.61 22.03 -9.86
C TYR A 55 -3.41 21.11 -9.53
N ILE A 56 -3.21 20.74 -8.26
CA ILE A 56 -2.10 19.89 -7.83
C ILE A 56 -2.45 18.42 -8.05
N LYS A 57 -1.68 17.76 -8.93
CA LYS A 57 -1.89 16.35 -9.31
C LYS A 57 -1.22 15.35 -8.39
N VAL A 58 -0.14 15.74 -7.71
CA VAL A 58 0.65 14.86 -6.83
C VAL A 58 0.98 15.58 -5.54
N ILE A 59 0.56 14.98 -4.42
CA ILE A 59 0.91 15.43 -3.07
C ILE A 59 1.66 14.30 -2.37
N TYR A 60 2.83 14.65 -1.84
CA TYR A 60 3.63 13.77 -1.00
C TYR A 60 3.99 14.52 0.28
N ILE A 61 3.51 14.03 1.43
CA ILE A 61 3.78 14.63 2.75
C ILE A 61 4.47 13.61 3.62
N GLU A 62 5.57 14.04 4.23
CA GLU A 62 6.42 13.20 5.05
C GLU A 62 6.80 13.94 6.33
N ASN A 63 6.21 13.51 7.44
CA ASN A 63 6.36 14.15 8.74
C ASN A 63 7.32 13.35 9.64
N TYR A 64 8.62 13.64 9.65
CA TYR A 64 9.55 12.97 10.57
C TYR A 64 9.86 13.87 11.77
N THR A 65 9.13 13.68 12.85
CA THR A 65 9.40 14.26 14.17
C THR A 65 9.50 13.11 15.18
N PRO A 66 10.71 12.79 15.67
CA PRO A 66 10.91 11.61 16.52
C PRO A 66 10.12 11.58 17.84
N ASN A 67 9.50 12.68 18.27
CA ASN A 67 8.82 12.79 19.56
C ASN A 67 7.52 13.62 19.53
N ASP A 68 7.06 14.08 18.36
CA ASP A 68 5.85 14.92 18.29
C ASP A 68 4.63 14.09 17.90
N GLU A 69 3.46 14.58 18.31
CA GLU A 69 2.19 14.05 17.83
C GLU A 69 2.15 14.06 16.29
N PRO A 70 1.61 13.01 15.65
CA PRO A 70 1.52 12.97 14.20
C PRO A 70 0.67 14.13 13.68
N LEU A 71 1.11 14.77 12.59
CA LEU A 71 0.39 15.86 11.94
C LEU A 71 -1.07 15.48 11.69
N THR A 72 -2.00 16.26 12.23
CA THR A 72 -3.43 16.11 11.96
C THR A 72 -3.81 16.97 10.75
N ILE A 73 -4.44 16.36 9.75
CA ILE A 73 -5.00 17.04 8.58
C ILE A 73 -6.51 16.85 8.62
N ASN A 74 -7.26 17.96 8.65
CA ASN A 74 -8.65 17.95 9.09
C ASN A 74 -9.62 18.30 7.95
N ASN A 75 -9.13 19.03 6.94
CA ASN A 75 -9.97 19.57 5.89
C ASN A 75 -9.43 19.21 4.50
N PHE A 76 -10.33 18.64 3.69
CA PHE A 76 -10.14 18.38 2.29
C PHE A 76 -11.40 18.77 1.53
N THR A 77 -11.26 19.46 0.40
CA THR A 77 -12.39 19.74 -0.48
C THR A 77 -11.99 19.62 -1.94
N ASN A 78 -12.75 18.82 -2.69
CA ASN A 78 -12.88 18.87 -4.15
C ASN A 78 -11.59 19.01 -4.99
N ASN A 79 -10.46 18.43 -4.56
CA ASN A 79 -9.27 18.40 -5.40
C ASN A 79 -9.42 17.36 -6.52
N ILE A 80 -10.21 17.73 -7.53
CA ILE A 80 -10.51 16.89 -8.68
C ILE A 80 -9.26 16.50 -9.46
N SER A 81 -8.16 17.23 -9.39
CA SER A 81 -6.95 16.89 -10.17
C SER A 81 -6.04 15.86 -9.52
N LEU A 82 -6.23 15.55 -8.23
CA LEU A 82 -5.29 14.75 -7.47
C LEU A 82 -5.26 13.30 -7.98
N THR A 83 -4.12 12.92 -8.55
CA THR A 83 -3.89 11.58 -9.11
C THR A 83 -3.06 10.68 -8.20
N LYS A 84 -2.23 11.27 -7.34
CA LYS A 84 -1.36 10.55 -6.42
C LYS A 84 -1.30 11.25 -5.07
N LEU A 85 -1.54 10.47 -4.02
CA LEU A 85 -1.42 10.92 -2.63
C LEU A 85 -0.50 9.96 -1.89
N ALA A 86 0.52 10.51 -1.24
CA ALA A 86 1.41 9.79 -0.35
C ALA A 86 1.54 10.53 0.97
N LEU A 87 1.21 9.86 2.08
CA LEU A 87 1.28 10.39 3.43
C LEU A 87 2.17 9.47 4.26
N ILE A 88 3.12 10.07 4.99
CA ILE A 88 4.05 9.34 5.87
C ILE A 88 4.04 9.98 7.25
N ASN A 89 3.74 9.18 8.28
CA ASN A 89 3.69 9.57 9.70
C ASN A 89 2.70 10.72 9.99
N VAL A 90 1.46 10.53 9.54
CA VAL A 90 0.35 11.49 9.61
C VAL A 90 -0.83 10.88 10.36
N ARG A 91 -1.51 11.67 11.18
CA ARG A 91 -2.80 11.34 11.78
C ARG A 91 -3.91 11.80 10.83
N ILE A 92 -4.72 10.87 10.37
CA ILE A 92 -5.77 11.10 9.38
C ILE A 92 -7.11 10.94 10.10
N VAL A 93 -7.81 12.05 10.27
CA VAL A 93 -9.16 12.06 10.86
C VAL A 93 -10.16 11.39 9.92
N LEU A 94 -11.26 10.89 10.46
CA LEU A 94 -12.25 10.13 9.68
C LEU A 94 -12.80 10.93 8.49
N SER A 95 -13.09 12.23 8.68
CA SER A 95 -13.57 13.09 7.59
C SER A 95 -12.58 13.12 6.42
N PHE A 96 -11.28 13.15 6.71
CA PHE A 96 -10.25 13.17 5.68
C PHE A 96 -10.09 11.82 4.98
N VAL A 97 -10.24 10.70 5.70
CA VAL A 97 -10.32 9.35 5.10
C VAL A 97 -11.43 9.32 4.04
N ASN A 98 -12.63 9.79 4.41
CA ASN A 98 -13.80 9.78 3.52
C ASN A 98 -13.54 10.58 2.24
N GLU A 99 -12.91 11.74 2.39
CA GLU A 99 -12.59 12.62 1.27
C GLU A 99 -11.53 12.02 0.32
N ILE A 100 -10.46 11.40 0.85
CA ILE A 100 -9.52 10.62 0.03
C ILE A 100 -10.29 9.55 -0.76
N PHE A 101 -11.31 8.96 -0.12
CA PHE A 101 -12.16 7.96 -0.72
C PHE A 101 -13.19 8.48 -1.74
N LYS A 102 -13.46 9.78 -1.82
CA LYS A 102 -14.30 10.40 -2.86
C LYS A 102 -13.53 10.82 -4.12
N LEU A 103 -12.19 10.81 -4.08
CA LEU A 103 -11.39 11.28 -5.21
C LEU A 103 -11.43 10.37 -6.43
N GLN A 104 -12.13 10.82 -7.47
CA GLN A 104 -12.34 10.07 -8.71
C GLN A 104 -11.07 9.87 -9.53
N ASN A 105 -10.18 10.87 -9.55
CA ASN A 105 -8.95 10.83 -10.35
C ASN A 105 -7.76 10.21 -9.60
N LEU A 106 -7.93 9.83 -8.33
CA LEU A 106 -6.87 9.25 -7.53
C LEU A 106 -6.55 7.82 -8.00
N THR A 107 -5.38 7.65 -8.61
CA THR A 107 -4.90 6.36 -9.13
C THR A 107 -3.87 5.70 -8.24
N LYS A 108 -3.18 6.47 -7.37
CA LYS A 108 -2.19 5.94 -6.42
C LYS A 108 -2.38 6.52 -5.03
N LEU A 109 -2.51 5.65 -4.04
CA LEU A 109 -2.58 5.99 -2.62
C LEU A 109 -1.49 5.23 -1.87
N SER A 110 -0.70 5.96 -1.07
CA SER A 110 0.30 5.39 -0.19
C SER A 110 0.17 6.00 1.20
N LEU A 111 -0.13 5.16 2.19
CA LEU A 111 -0.14 5.53 3.60
C LEU A 111 0.96 4.73 4.29
N GLU A 112 1.90 5.42 4.93
CA GLU A 112 3.04 4.81 5.61
C GLU A 112 3.15 5.35 7.04
N SER A 113 3.13 4.48 8.04
CA SER A 113 3.16 4.88 9.46
C SER A 113 2.03 5.85 9.83
N CYS A 114 0.88 5.78 9.15
CA CYS A 114 -0.25 6.66 9.43
C CYS A 114 -1.12 6.11 10.57
N ILE A 115 -1.69 7.02 11.36
CA ILE A 115 -2.72 6.69 12.35
C ILE A 115 -4.05 7.13 11.78
N LEU A 116 -4.96 6.19 11.54
CA LEU A 116 -6.33 6.49 11.11
C LEU A 116 -7.21 6.62 12.35
N GLU A 117 -7.97 7.70 12.45
CA GLU A 117 -8.94 7.87 13.53
C GLU A 117 -10.02 6.78 13.46
N SER A 118 -10.40 6.26 14.63
CA SER A 118 -11.43 5.25 14.80
C SER A 118 -12.81 5.79 14.42
N PHE A 119 -13.66 4.91 13.90
CA PHE A 119 -15.09 5.13 13.84
C PHE A 119 -15.80 3.98 14.55
N GLU A 120 -16.85 4.30 15.30
CA GLU A 120 -17.78 3.31 15.84
C GLU A 120 -18.94 3.16 14.85
N GLY A 121 -19.18 1.95 14.33
CA GLY A 121 -20.35 1.65 13.49
C GLY A 121 -20.01 1.07 12.11
N SER A 122 -20.96 1.20 11.17
CA SER A 122 -20.76 0.81 9.76
C SER A 122 -19.98 1.87 9.00
N LEU A 123 -19.21 1.47 7.98
CA LEU A 123 -18.46 2.40 7.15
C LEU A 123 -19.41 3.47 6.58
N PRO A 124 -19.25 4.77 6.91
CA PRO A 124 -20.25 5.79 6.59
C PRO A 124 -20.28 6.21 5.11
N PHE A 125 -19.70 5.44 4.20
CA PHE A 125 -19.55 5.85 2.80
C PHE A 125 -19.64 4.66 1.85
N THR A 126 -20.50 4.81 0.83
CA THR A 126 -20.46 4.05 -0.40
C THR A 126 -19.16 4.38 -1.13
N LEU A 127 -18.20 3.46 -1.06
CA LEU A 127 -16.96 3.56 -1.80
C LEU A 127 -17.27 3.37 -3.28
N PHE A 128 -17.52 4.46 -4.00
CA PHE A 128 -17.63 4.43 -5.45
C PHE A 128 -16.40 3.73 -6.01
N THR A 129 -16.63 2.62 -6.72
CA THR A 129 -15.64 1.72 -7.30
C THR A 129 -14.49 2.50 -7.92
N LYS A 130 -13.32 2.40 -7.29
CA LYS A 130 -12.22 3.33 -7.59
C LYS A 130 -11.35 2.83 -8.72
N ASN A 131 -10.97 3.75 -9.62
CA ASN A 131 -9.86 3.61 -10.58
C ASN A 131 -8.48 3.57 -9.89
N LEU A 132 -8.40 3.10 -8.65
CA LEU A 132 -7.17 3.01 -7.90
C LEU A 132 -6.33 1.87 -8.49
N ILE A 133 -5.18 2.23 -9.06
CA ILE A 133 -4.25 1.30 -9.70
C ILE A 133 -3.23 0.79 -8.69
N SER A 134 -2.87 1.62 -7.70
CA SER A 134 -1.85 1.30 -6.71
C SER A 134 -2.30 1.69 -5.31
N LEU A 135 -2.26 0.72 -4.41
CA LEU A 135 -2.52 0.91 -2.98
C LEU A 135 -1.33 0.41 -2.17
N SER A 136 -0.81 1.25 -1.28
CA SER A 136 0.23 0.89 -0.32
C SER A 136 -0.20 1.30 1.09
N LEU A 137 -0.28 0.33 1.99
CA LEU A 137 -0.62 0.50 3.40
C LEU A 137 0.51 -0.14 4.22
N LYS A 138 1.44 0.66 4.74
CA LYS A 138 2.61 0.15 5.48
C LYS A 138 2.64 0.74 6.87
N TYR A 139 2.80 -0.08 7.91
CA TYR A 139 2.86 0.39 9.31
C TYR A 139 1.65 1.26 9.69
N THR A 140 0.54 1.15 8.94
CA THR A 140 -0.68 1.92 9.16
C THR A 140 -1.58 1.08 10.04
N ASP A 141 -2.00 1.62 11.17
CA ASP A 141 -2.91 0.91 12.05
C ASP A 141 -4.30 0.82 11.41
N LEU A 142 -4.68 -0.40 11.02
CA LEU A 142 -5.96 -0.73 10.43
C LEU A 142 -6.82 -1.57 11.39
N VAL A 143 -6.46 -1.71 12.68
CA VAL A 143 -7.24 -2.50 13.65
C VAL A 143 -8.70 -2.10 13.66
N LEU A 144 -8.97 -0.82 13.48
CA LEU A 144 -10.32 -0.24 13.52
C LEU A 144 -11.08 -0.48 12.20
N TYR A 145 -10.35 -0.75 11.11
CA TYR A 145 -10.88 -1.12 9.79
C TYR A 145 -10.80 -2.63 9.53
N LYS A 146 -10.45 -3.44 10.55
CA LYS A 146 -10.30 -4.91 10.40
C LYS A 146 -11.55 -5.60 9.86
N TYR A 147 -12.72 -5.04 10.19
CA TYR A 147 -14.04 -5.51 9.76
C TYR A 147 -14.57 -4.77 8.54
N ALA A 148 -13.91 -3.69 8.13
CA ALA A 148 -14.24 -2.97 6.92
C ALA A 148 -13.67 -3.72 5.71
N ASP A 149 -14.54 -4.21 4.83
CA ASP A 149 -14.17 -4.94 3.61
C ASP A 149 -13.67 -3.99 2.51
N ILE A 150 -12.76 -3.07 2.85
CA ILE A 150 -12.30 -2.00 1.95
C ILE A 150 -11.65 -2.59 0.69
N LEU A 151 -10.91 -3.71 0.82
CA LEU A 151 -10.27 -4.36 -0.34
C LEU A 151 -11.26 -4.85 -1.41
N SER A 152 -12.51 -5.13 -1.03
CA SER A 152 -13.55 -5.57 -1.98
C SER A 152 -13.95 -4.47 -2.97
N GLN A 153 -13.70 -3.21 -2.58
CA GLN A 153 -14.16 -2.02 -3.29
C GLN A 153 -13.19 -1.58 -4.40
N PHE A 154 -11.96 -2.10 -4.40
CA PHE A 154 -10.98 -1.77 -5.43
C PHE A 154 -11.03 -2.81 -6.55
N THR A 155 -11.53 -2.40 -7.71
CA THR A 155 -11.78 -3.31 -8.85
C THR A 155 -10.66 -3.31 -9.89
N SER A 156 -9.76 -2.32 -9.84
CA SER A 156 -8.75 -2.05 -10.87
C SER A 156 -7.31 -2.07 -10.36
N LEU A 157 -7.06 -2.62 -9.17
CA LEU A 157 -5.71 -2.62 -8.58
C LEU A 157 -4.75 -3.43 -9.42
N ARG A 158 -3.62 -2.82 -9.76
CA ARG A 158 -2.45 -3.49 -10.36
C ARG A 158 -1.35 -3.74 -9.34
N HIS A 159 -1.28 -2.92 -8.29
CA HIS A 159 -0.29 -3.04 -7.23
C HIS A 159 -0.96 -2.92 -5.86
N LEU A 160 -0.77 -3.95 -5.04
CA LEU A 160 -1.17 -3.96 -3.64
C LEU A 160 0.03 -4.22 -2.76
N ASN A 161 0.30 -3.32 -1.82
CA ASN A 161 1.33 -3.47 -0.81
C ASN A 161 0.73 -3.28 0.59
N ILE A 162 0.82 -4.31 1.42
CA ILE A 162 0.34 -4.31 2.80
C ILE A 162 1.49 -4.79 3.68
N SER A 163 1.92 -3.98 4.64
CA SER A 163 3.05 -4.30 5.52
C SER A 163 2.76 -3.90 6.95
N ARG A 164 3.03 -4.78 7.92
CA ARG A 164 2.97 -4.48 9.37
C ARG A 164 1.75 -3.65 9.76
N GLY A 165 0.58 -4.09 9.33
CA GLY A 165 -0.70 -3.64 9.87
C GLY A 165 -1.25 -4.76 10.75
N ASN A 166 -1.85 -4.43 11.88
CA ASN A 166 -2.56 -5.36 12.76
C ASN A 166 -3.88 -5.84 12.10
N LEU A 167 -3.77 -6.33 10.87
CA LEU A 167 -4.87 -6.86 10.08
C LEU A 167 -5.12 -8.32 10.51
N PRO A 168 -6.39 -8.73 10.64
CA PRO A 168 -6.74 -10.09 11.01
C PRO A 168 -6.45 -11.03 9.84
N PRO A 169 -6.20 -12.33 10.08
CA PRO A 169 -6.19 -13.34 9.03
C PRO A 169 -7.45 -13.27 8.14
N SER A 170 -7.38 -13.77 6.92
CA SER A 170 -8.41 -13.64 5.88
C SER A 170 -8.59 -12.23 5.29
N TYR A 171 -7.80 -11.22 5.67
CA TYR A 171 -7.99 -9.88 5.10
C TYR A 171 -7.77 -9.82 3.58
N ILE A 172 -6.76 -10.54 3.05
CA ILE A 172 -6.50 -10.59 1.60
C ILE A 172 -7.64 -11.30 0.87
N SER A 173 -8.31 -12.25 1.52
CA SER A 173 -9.47 -12.95 0.96
C SER A 173 -10.61 -12.02 0.51
N LYS A 174 -10.67 -10.81 1.07
CA LYS A 174 -11.67 -9.77 0.77
C LYS A 174 -11.39 -8.99 -0.53
N LEU A 175 -10.27 -9.23 -1.21
CA LEU A 175 -9.93 -8.54 -2.46
C LEU A 175 -10.99 -8.78 -3.54
N SER A 176 -11.42 -7.71 -4.21
CA SER A 176 -12.39 -7.77 -5.32
C SER A 176 -12.05 -8.86 -6.34
N LEU A 177 -13.04 -9.61 -6.82
CA LEU A 177 -12.83 -10.65 -7.84
C LEU A 177 -12.31 -10.06 -9.16
N LEU A 178 -12.65 -8.80 -9.46
CA LEU A 178 -12.14 -8.07 -10.64
C LEU A 178 -10.62 -7.84 -10.59
N CYS A 179 -10.01 -7.96 -9.40
CA CYS A 179 -8.55 -7.95 -9.29
C CYS A 179 -7.88 -9.20 -9.88
N ASN A 180 -8.62 -10.27 -10.20
CA ASN A 180 -8.03 -11.47 -10.82
C ASN A 180 -7.32 -11.17 -12.13
N SER A 181 -7.92 -10.31 -12.95
CA SER A 181 -7.43 -9.94 -14.28
C SER A 181 -6.59 -8.66 -14.29
N THR A 182 -6.41 -8.00 -13.14
CA THR A 182 -5.71 -6.70 -13.07
C THR A 182 -4.51 -6.68 -12.12
N LEU A 183 -4.52 -7.46 -11.03
CA LEU A 183 -3.48 -7.40 -10.00
C LEU A 183 -2.19 -8.09 -10.44
N LYS A 184 -1.16 -7.29 -10.72
CA LYS A 184 0.17 -7.74 -11.17
C LYS A 184 1.16 -7.92 -10.02
N VAL A 185 1.05 -7.12 -8.97
CA VAL A 185 1.97 -7.16 -7.83
C VAL A 185 1.20 -7.24 -6.53
N LEU A 186 1.45 -8.31 -5.78
CA LEU A 186 0.99 -8.47 -4.41
C LEU A 186 2.20 -8.54 -3.48
N HIS A 187 2.27 -7.60 -2.56
CA HIS A 187 3.28 -7.57 -1.51
C HIS A 187 2.60 -7.54 -0.15
N CYS A 188 2.79 -8.61 0.62
CA CYS A 188 2.41 -8.73 2.01
C CYS A 188 3.69 -8.85 2.84
N LYS A 189 3.81 -8.07 3.92
CA LYS A 189 4.95 -8.16 4.83
C LYS A 189 4.52 -8.22 6.30
N SER A 190 5.12 -9.14 7.05
CA SER A 190 4.86 -9.35 8.49
C SER A 190 3.37 -9.53 8.77
N TYR A 191 2.70 -10.37 7.98
CA TYR A 191 1.26 -10.60 8.04
C TYR A 191 0.97 -12.09 8.25
N THR A 192 -0.10 -12.41 8.99
CA THR A 192 -0.55 -13.79 9.22
C THR A 192 -1.58 -14.17 8.17
N LEU A 193 -1.22 -15.05 7.25
CA LEU A 193 -2.06 -15.57 6.17
C LEU A 193 -2.73 -16.87 6.62
N ASP A 194 -4.00 -17.03 6.29
CA ASP A 194 -4.70 -18.31 6.44
C ASP A 194 -5.05 -18.94 5.08
N LYS A 195 -5.74 -20.08 5.13
CA LYS A 195 -6.17 -20.80 3.92
C LYS A 195 -7.08 -19.97 3.00
N LYS A 196 -7.92 -19.08 3.54
CA LYS A 196 -8.80 -18.23 2.72
C LYS A 196 -7.99 -17.20 1.94
N ASP A 197 -6.97 -16.62 2.58
CA ASP A 197 -6.03 -15.73 1.89
C ASP A 197 -5.32 -16.46 0.75
N LEU A 198 -4.81 -17.66 0.98
CA LEU A 198 -4.14 -18.46 -0.07
C LEU A 198 -5.08 -18.84 -1.21
N VAL A 199 -6.29 -19.30 -0.92
CA VAL A 199 -7.30 -19.60 -1.94
C VAL A 199 -7.63 -18.36 -2.77
N ARG A 200 -7.71 -17.18 -2.15
CA ARG A 200 -7.93 -15.94 -2.89
C ARG A 200 -6.75 -15.60 -3.77
N ILE A 201 -5.52 -15.68 -3.24
CA ILE A 201 -4.29 -15.39 -4.00
C ILE A 201 -4.20 -16.31 -5.21
N SER A 202 -4.52 -17.60 -5.08
CA SER A 202 -4.41 -18.57 -6.17
C SER A 202 -5.35 -18.30 -7.36
N LYS A 203 -6.35 -17.42 -7.21
CA LYS A 203 -7.26 -17.00 -8.29
C LYS A 203 -6.75 -15.79 -9.10
N LEU A 204 -5.64 -15.17 -8.71
CA LEU A 204 -5.07 -14.05 -9.47
C LEU A 204 -4.44 -14.59 -10.76
N GLU A 205 -4.91 -14.16 -11.92
CA GLU A 205 -4.53 -14.75 -13.22
C GLU A 205 -3.28 -14.07 -13.79
N VAL A 206 -3.18 -12.75 -13.61
CA VAL A 206 -2.11 -11.92 -14.18
C VAL A 206 -1.02 -11.54 -13.17
N LEU A 207 -0.94 -12.26 -12.04
CA LEU A 207 0.02 -11.96 -10.98
C LEU A 207 1.46 -12.23 -11.45
N GLU A 208 2.24 -11.17 -11.53
CA GLU A 208 3.62 -11.17 -12.02
C GLU A 208 4.64 -11.24 -10.87
N GLN A 209 4.32 -10.61 -9.73
CA GLN A 209 5.16 -10.62 -8.54
C GLN A 209 4.36 -10.93 -7.28
N LEU A 210 4.82 -11.92 -6.52
CA LEU A 210 4.28 -12.30 -5.21
C LEU A 210 5.38 -12.17 -4.16
N LYS A 211 5.17 -11.31 -3.18
CA LYS A 211 6.12 -11.08 -2.08
C LYS A 211 5.39 -11.29 -0.76
N LEU A 212 5.66 -12.40 -0.09
CA LEU A 212 5.17 -12.74 1.24
C LEU A 212 6.37 -12.70 2.19
N LEU A 213 6.79 -11.50 2.57
CA LEU A 213 7.99 -11.28 3.39
C LEU A 213 7.68 -11.40 4.87
N ASP A 214 8.43 -12.22 5.62
CA ASP A 214 8.21 -12.34 7.08
C ASP A 214 6.75 -12.70 7.43
N CYS A 215 6.04 -13.34 6.49
CA CYS A 215 4.65 -13.76 6.69
C CYS A 215 4.61 -15.09 7.46
N LYS A 216 3.55 -15.27 8.26
CA LYS A 216 3.25 -16.52 8.96
C LYS A 216 2.05 -17.19 8.31
N PHE A 217 2.04 -18.51 8.24
CA PHE A 217 0.88 -19.28 7.81
C PHE A 217 0.14 -19.85 9.02
N LEU A 218 -1.17 -19.57 9.11
CA LEU A 218 -2.04 -20.02 10.19
C LEU A 218 -2.79 -21.28 9.76
N TYR A 219 -2.38 -22.43 10.31
CA TYR A 219 -2.95 -23.74 10.00
C TYR A 219 -2.97 -24.07 8.50
N CYS A 220 -2.01 -23.55 7.75
CA CYS A 220 -1.79 -23.80 6.34
C CYS A 220 -0.29 -23.68 6.03
N ASN A 221 0.08 -23.98 4.78
CA ASN A 221 1.44 -23.82 4.24
C ASN A 221 1.36 -23.15 2.87
N PHE A 222 2.50 -22.74 2.31
CA PHE A 222 2.52 -22.07 1.00
C PHE A 222 1.98 -22.98 -0.13
N PHE A 223 2.24 -24.30 -0.07
CA PHE A 223 1.75 -25.26 -1.05
C PHE A 223 0.21 -25.36 -1.10
N ASP A 224 -0.50 -24.86 -0.08
CA ASP A 224 -1.97 -24.81 -0.04
C ASP A 224 -2.57 -23.79 -1.03
N LEU A 225 -1.74 -23.00 -1.74
CA LEU A 225 -2.17 -22.31 -2.97
C LEU A 225 -2.83 -23.27 -3.99
N GLY A 226 -2.47 -24.56 -3.93
CA GLY A 226 -3.16 -25.63 -4.64
C GLY A 226 -2.70 -25.81 -6.09
N LYS A 227 -3.07 -26.95 -6.68
CA LYS A 227 -2.65 -27.37 -8.03
C LYS A 227 -3.21 -26.51 -9.17
N GLU A 228 -4.26 -25.74 -8.91
CA GLU A 228 -4.96 -24.92 -9.93
C GLU A 228 -4.66 -23.43 -9.81
N CYS A 229 -3.48 -23.08 -9.29
CA CYS A 229 -3.07 -21.69 -9.15
C CYS A 229 -3.00 -21.00 -10.52
N LYS A 230 -3.76 -19.92 -10.68
CA LYS A 230 -3.98 -19.28 -11.98
C LYS A 230 -2.76 -18.51 -12.50
N PHE A 231 -1.88 -18.04 -11.61
CA PHE A 231 -0.70 -17.25 -11.99
C PHE A 231 0.56 -18.07 -12.32
N TYR A 232 0.51 -19.40 -12.39
CA TYR A 232 1.73 -20.20 -12.62
C TYR A 232 2.53 -19.83 -13.88
N ASN A 233 1.84 -19.32 -14.90
CA ASN A 233 2.45 -18.89 -16.16
C ASN A 233 2.76 -17.38 -16.19
N SER A 234 2.24 -16.58 -15.27
CA SER A 234 2.48 -15.13 -15.24
C SER A 234 3.51 -14.72 -14.18
N LEU A 235 3.66 -15.51 -13.11
CA LEU A 235 4.54 -15.19 -11.99
C LEU A 235 6.01 -15.38 -12.39
N TYR A 236 6.76 -14.27 -12.37
CA TYR A 236 8.21 -14.28 -12.63
C TYR A 236 9.06 -13.91 -11.42
N ALA A 237 8.47 -13.33 -10.37
CA ALA A 237 9.18 -13.01 -9.13
C ALA A 237 8.41 -13.48 -7.90
N LEU A 238 9.05 -14.33 -7.10
CA LEU A 238 8.55 -14.83 -5.82
C LEU A 238 9.54 -14.49 -4.71
N ASN A 239 9.03 -13.87 -3.65
CA ASN A 239 9.82 -13.60 -2.46
C ASN A 239 9.10 -14.11 -1.21
N LEU A 240 9.67 -15.13 -0.59
CA LEU A 240 9.22 -15.74 0.67
C LEU A 240 10.29 -15.58 1.77
N TYR A 241 11.15 -14.56 1.65
CA TYR A 241 12.24 -14.36 2.61
C TYR A 241 11.69 -14.13 4.03
N SER A 242 12.29 -14.83 5.00
CA SER A 242 11.85 -14.88 6.40
C SER A 242 10.46 -15.48 6.64
N THR A 243 9.88 -16.20 5.67
CA THR A 243 8.72 -17.06 5.90
C THR A 243 9.19 -18.49 6.21
N ILE A 244 8.56 -19.13 7.19
CA ILE A 244 8.83 -20.53 7.55
C ILE A 244 8.18 -21.41 6.47
N LEU A 245 8.98 -22.29 5.87
CA LEU A 245 8.58 -23.17 4.77
C LEU A 245 8.89 -24.63 5.13
N CYS A 246 8.04 -25.54 4.69
CA CYS A 246 8.29 -26.98 4.76
C CYS A 246 8.84 -27.53 3.42
N ASN A 247 9.19 -28.81 3.39
CA ASN A 247 9.72 -29.47 2.19
C ASN A 247 8.71 -29.47 1.04
N GLU A 248 7.42 -29.63 1.34
CA GLU A 248 6.33 -29.60 0.35
C GLU A 248 6.17 -28.22 -0.29
N ASP A 249 6.44 -27.14 0.43
CA ASP A 249 6.46 -25.77 -0.12
C ASP A 249 7.54 -25.63 -1.20
N ILE A 250 8.72 -26.20 -0.96
CA ILE A 250 9.83 -26.19 -1.91
C ILE A 250 9.50 -27.05 -3.14
N ILE A 251 8.92 -28.24 -2.94
CA ILE A 251 8.46 -29.09 -4.05
C ILE A 251 7.39 -28.36 -4.89
N PHE A 252 6.51 -27.62 -4.25
CA PHE A 252 5.46 -26.85 -4.92
C PHE A 252 6.04 -25.80 -5.89
N LEU A 253 7.20 -25.21 -5.59
CA LEU A 253 7.84 -24.20 -6.46
C LEU A 253 8.10 -24.71 -7.88
N LYS A 254 8.33 -26.01 -8.08
CA LYS A 254 8.52 -26.63 -9.41
C LYS A 254 7.36 -26.40 -10.37
N LYS A 255 6.16 -26.07 -9.86
CA LYS A 255 4.98 -25.81 -10.69
C LYS A 255 4.98 -24.42 -11.32
N ILE A 256 5.78 -23.49 -10.81
CA ILE A 256 5.85 -22.11 -11.29
C ILE A 256 6.84 -22.06 -12.46
N LYS A 257 6.32 -21.99 -13.69
CA LYS A 257 7.14 -22.24 -14.90
C LYS A 257 8.05 -21.08 -15.27
N ASN A 258 7.62 -19.85 -15.01
CA ASN A 258 8.28 -18.63 -15.50
C ASN A 258 9.04 -17.87 -14.41
N LEU A 259 9.35 -18.54 -13.29
CA LEU A 259 10.01 -17.93 -12.15
C LEU A 259 11.48 -17.59 -12.48
N ARG A 260 11.80 -16.30 -12.50
CA ARG A 260 13.16 -15.77 -12.77
C ARG A 260 13.84 -15.23 -11.52
N PHE A 261 13.05 -14.76 -10.55
CA PHE A 261 13.55 -14.23 -9.29
C PHE A 261 12.91 -14.99 -8.15
N LEU A 262 13.74 -15.66 -7.36
CA LEU A 262 13.33 -16.40 -6.19
C LEU A 262 14.16 -15.96 -5.00
N SER A 263 13.49 -15.57 -3.91
CA SER A 263 14.13 -15.21 -2.66
C SER A 263 13.50 -16.00 -1.54
N LEU A 264 14.31 -16.84 -0.88
CA LEU A 264 13.93 -17.74 0.20
C LEU A 264 14.89 -17.55 1.37
N ARG A 265 14.45 -17.90 2.58
CA ARG A 265 15.34 -18.15 3.71
C ARG A 265 15.34 -19.65 3.96
N LEU A 266 16.50 -20.29 3.87
CA LEU A 266 16.63 -21.73 4.07
C LEU A 266 16.92 -22.00 5.54
N TYR A 267 16.02 -22.71 6.21
CA TYR A 267 16.20 -23.17 7.59
C TYR A 267 15.60 -24.58 7.68
N ASP A 268 16.37 -25.54 8.18
CA ASP A 268 15.92 -26.94 8.38
C ASP A 268 15.26 -27.62 7.17
N LEU A 269 15.69 -27.29 5.95
CA LEU A 269 15.19 -27.89 4.70
C LEU A 269 16.11 -29.00 4.20
N ASP A 270 15.54 -30.07 3.64
CA ASP A 270 16.31 -31.17 3.06
C ASP A 270 17.12 -30.67 1.83
N ILE A 271 18.45 -30.76 1.96
CA ILE A 271 19.41 -30.37 0.92
C ILE A 271 19.15 -31.11 -0.40
N LYS A 272 18.72 -32.38 -0.37
CA LYS A 272 18.39 -33.14 -1.59
C LYS A 272 17.18 -32.54 -2.30
N ILE A 273 16.15 -32.13 -1.56
CA ILE A 273 14.95 -31.49 -2.12
C ILE A 273 15.32 -30.16 -2.74
N LEU A 274 16.09 -29.34 -2.02
CA LEU A 274 16.59 -28.05 -2.52
C LEU A 274 17.39 -28.21 -3.82
N LYS A 275 18.31 -29.19 -3.87
CA LYS A 275 19.08 -29.50 -5.09
C LYS A 275 18.17 -29.87 -6.26
N SER A 276 17.15 -30.70 -6.02
CA SER A 276 16.24 -31.12 -7.09
C SER A 276 15.27 -30.03 -7.56
N CYS A 277 15.00 -29.00 -6.74
CA CYS A 277 13.99 -27.98 -7.03
C CYS A 277 14.58 -26.65 -7.52
N LEU A 278 15.73 -26.23 -6.99
CA LEU A 278 16.27 -24.90 -7.23
C LEU A 278 17.30 -24.83 -8.37
N PHE A 279 17.92 -25.97 -8.75
CA PHE A 279 18.87 -26.03 -9.87
C PHE A 279 18.19 -26.09 -11.26
N PHE A 280 16.85 -26.11 -11.32
CA PHE A 280 16.10 -25.99 -12.58
C PHE A 280 15.97 -24.55 -13.10
N HIS A 281 16.41 -23.54 -12.34
CA HIS A 281 16.27 -22.13 -12.72
C HIS A 281 17.61 -21.40 -12.88
N SER A 282 18.72 -22.14 -12.96
CA SER A 282 20.08 -21.61 -13.11
C SER A 282 20.74 -21.99 -14.44
N LEU A 283 19.98 -21.95 -15.54
CA LEU A 283 20.48 -21.97 -16.92
C LEU A 283 19.66 -20.99 -17.78
#